data_AF-A0AAJ5S048-F1
#
_entry.id   AF-A0AAJ5S048-F1
#
_cell.length_a   1.000
_cell.length_b   1.000
_cell.length_c   1.000
_cell.angle_alpha   90.00
_cell.angle_beta   90.00
_cell.angle_gamma   90.00
#
_symmetry.space_group_name_H-M   'P 1'
#
loop_
_entity.id
_entity.type
_entity.pdbx_description
1 polymer ?
#
loop_
_entity_poly.entity_id
_entity_poly.type
_entity_poly.pdbx_seq_one_letter_code
_entity_poly.pdbx_strand_id
1 'polypeptide(L)'
;MNSTNTNTNLEHTMDLFKNYPYMQDVITEHKLENDLHRIKWHFFEEEEVKGQFGKILETFELLTSSNIPDIISGRSNAVQDYVSIGNQLHVFSKEQARHELNLSNEDVARLFSKVELGGAKYCTKEDPQQL
;
A
#
# COMPACT_ATOMS: atom_id res chain seq x y z
N MET A 1 20.32 -8.40 24.79
CA MET A 1 20.66 -7.01 24.41
C MET A 1 19.99 -6.75 23.08
N ASN A 2 18.96 -5.89 22.99
CA ASN A 2 18.43 -5.31 21.74
C ASN A 2 17.23 -4.35 21.92
N SER A 3 16.67 -4.17 23.13
CA SER A 3 15.48 -3.33 23.34
C SER A 3 15.60 -1.88 22.88
N THR A 4 16.80 -1.30 22.86
CA THR A 4 17.01 0.09 22.43
C THR A 4 16.84 0.28 20.92
N ASN A 5 17.20 -0.71 20.11
CA ASN A 5 17.09 -0.64 18.64
C ASN A 5 15.64 -0.85 18.17
N THR A 6 14.89 -1.69 18.88
CA THR A 6 13.48 -1.97 18.57
C THR A 6 12.58 -0.77 18.85
N ASN A 7 12.84 -0.03 19.94
CA ASN A 7 12.09 1.18 20.27
C ASN A 7 12.30 2.29 19.23
N THR A 8 13.54 2.56 18.80
CA THR A 8 13.82 3.58 17.78
C THR A 8 13.18 3.24 16.43
N ASN A 9 13.16 1.96 16.07
CA ASN A 9 12.57 1.50 14.81
C ASN A 9 11.04 1.59 14.81
N LEU A 10 10.42 1.34 15.97
CA LEU A 10 8.99 1.52 16.15
C LEU A 10 8.62 3.01 16.14
N GLU A 11 9.37 3.86 16.85
CA GLU A 11 9.16 5.32 16.83
C GLU A 11 9.26 5.87 15.39
N HIS A 12 10.29 5.49 14.64
CA HIS A 12 10.44 5.88 13.23
C HIS A 12 9.27 5.41 12.36
N THR A 13 8.83 4.17 12.56
CA THR A 13 7.67 3.61 11.84
C THR A 13 6.37 4.33 12.19
N MET A 14 6.15 4.65 13.47
CA MET A 14 4.96 5.38 13.89
C MET A 14 4.97 6.83 13.40
N ASP A 15 6.15 7.45 13.36
CA ASP A 15 6.33 8.79 12.77
C ASP A 15 6.00 8.79 11.27
N LEU A 16 6.40 7.74 10.54
CA LEU A 16 6.08 7.55 9.13
C LEU A 16 4.56 7.58 8.85
N PHE A 17 3.76 7.05 9.78
CA PHE A 17 2.30 6.99 9.70
C PHE A 17 1.57 7.97 10.61
N LYS A 18 2.26 9.00 11.11
CA LYS A 18 1.68 9.98 12.04
C LYS A 18 0.43 10.69 11.50
N ASN A 19 0.33 10.83 10.18
CA ASN A 19 -0.82 11.44 9.50
C ASN A 19 -1.90 10.41 9.10
N TYR A 20 -1.69 9.12 9.38
CA TYR A 20 -2.59 8.01 9.02
C TYR A 20 -2.95 7.18 10.27
N PRO A 21 -3.83 7.68 11.15
CA PRO A 21 -4.14 7.03 12.44
C PRO A 21 -4.64 5.59 12.30
N TYR A 22 -5.46 5.32 11.29
CA TYR A 22 -5.94 3.97 11.00
C TYR A 22 -4.79 2.99 10.73
N MET A 23 -3.74 3.41 10.03
CA MET A 23 -2.59 2.55 9.81
C MET A 23 -1.77 2.30 11.07
N GLN A 24 -1.69 3.27 11.98
CA GLN A 24 -1.06 3.05 13.29
C GLN A 24 -1.83 2.00 14.11
N ASP A 25 -3.16 2.03 14.03
CA ASP A 25 -4.03 1.03 14.67
C ASP A 25 -3.81 -0.36 14.05
N VAL A 26 -3.78 -0.48 12.72
CA VAL A 26 -3.53 -1.75 12.01
C VAL A 26 -2.15 -2.32 12.36
N ILE A 27 -1.10 -1.48 12.42
CA ILE A 27 0.24 -1.91 12.81
C ILE A 27 0.22 -2.49 14.23
N THR A 28 -0.42 -1.79 15.16
CA THR A 28 -0.50 -2.18 16.57
C THR A 28 -1.35 -3.44 16.78
N GLU A 29 -2.52 -3.51 16.13
CA GLU A 29 -3.46 -4.63 16.25
C GLU A 29 -2.83 -5.94 15.77
N HIS A 30 -2.16 -5.89 14.61
CA HIS A 30 -1.50 -7.06 14.03
C HIS A 30 -0.09 -7.28 14.56
N LYS A 31 0.37 -6.45 15.50
CA LYS A 31 1.68 -6.52 16.12
C LYS A 31 2.84 -6.51 15.11
N LEU A 32 2.67 -5.76 14.02
CA LEU A 32 3.61 -5.69 12.91
C LEU A 32 4.94 -5.04 13.33
N GLU A 33 4.96 -4.34 14.47
CA GLU A 33 6.18 -3.84 15.11
C GLU A 33 7.23 -4.92 15.38
N ASN A 34 6.81 -6.19 15.55
CA ASN A 34 7.72 -7.31 15.76
C ASN A 34 8.39 -7.78 14.47
N ASP A 35 7.77 -7.47 13.32
CA ASP A 35 8.21 -7.89 12.00
C ASP A 35 8.84 -6.74 11.19
N LEU A 36 9.08 -5.56 11.79
CA LEU A 36 9.65 -4.38 11.10
C LEU A 36 10.93 -4.67 10.31
N HIS A 37 11.76 -5.59 10.80
CA HIS A 37 13.00 -6.01 10.13
C HIS A 37 12.76 -6.76 8.81
N ARG A 38 11.56 -7.32 8.59
CA ARG A 38 11.14 -8.01 7.36
C ARG A 38 10.39 -7.09 6.41
N ILE A 39 10.08 -5.90 6.89
CA ILE A 39 9.22 -4.94 6.27
C ILE A 39 10.11 -3.89 5.60
N LYS A 40 10.25 -3.97 4.28
CA LYS A 40 11.17 -3.08 3.55
C LYS A 40 10.74 -1.61 3.56
N TRP A 41 9.48 -1.31 3.92
CA TRP A 41 9.06 0.09 4.00
C TRP A 41 9.58 0.85 5.21
N HIS A 42 10.12 0.14 6.19
CA HIS A 42 10.88 0.73 7.28
C HIS A 42 12.11 1.52 6.82
N PHE A 43 12.57 1.30 5.58
CA PHE A 43 13.72 1.99 4.99
C PHE A 43 13.34 3.18 4.10
N PHE A 44 12.05 3.54 3.99
CA PHE A 44 11.62 4.70 3.22
C PHE A 44 11.57 5.96 4.06
N GLU A 45 11.78 7.10 3.42
CA GLU A 45 11.55 8.40 4.04
C GLU A 45 10.05 8.74 4.08
N GLU A 46 9.64 9.56 5.06
CA GLU A 46 8.24 9.97 5.25
C GLU A 46 7.62 10.58 3.99
N GLU A 47 8.38 11.43 3.29
CA GLU A 47 7.92 12.06 2.05
C GLU A 47 7.72 11.06 0.90
N GLU A 48 8.54 10.01 0.85
CA GLU A 48 8.38 8.95 -0.13
C GLU A 48 7.08 8.18 0.14
N VAL A 49 6.80 7.86 1.40
CA VAL A 49 5.57 7.16 1.80
C VAL A 49 4.32 7.98 1.53
N LYS A 50 4.34 9.28 1.87
CA LYS A 50 3.24 10.20 1.50
C LYS A 50 3.04 10.26 -0.01
N GLY A 51 4.12 10.34 -0.78
CA GLY A 51 4.07 10.36 -2.24
C GLY A 51 3.42 9.10 -2.82
N GLN A 52 3.79 7.92 -2.32
CA GLN A 52 3.19 6.66 -2.79
C GLN A 52 1.73 6.49 -2.32
N PHE A 53 1.39 6.95 -1.12
CA PHE A 53 0.00 6.97 -0.66
C PHE A 53 -0.87 7.84 -1.55
N GLY A 54 -0.43 9.07 -1.85
CA GLY A 54 -1.15 9.99 -2.73
C GLY A 54 -1.42 9.41 -4.11
N LYS A 55 -0.44 8.72 -4.71
CA LYS A 55 -0.63 8.04 -6.01
C LYS A 55 -1.71 6.95 -5.95
N ILE A 56 -1.68 6.12 -4.92
CA ILE A 56 -2.67 5.05 -4.77
C ILE A 56 -4.06 5.64 -4.54
N LEU A 57 -4.17 6.70 -3.73
CA LEU A 57 -5.43 7.40 -3.52
C LEU A 57 -5.99 7.96 -4.84
N GLU A 58 -5.16 8.63 -5.66
CA GLU A 58 -5.54 9.10 -6.99
C GLU A 58 -6.03 7.95 -7.89
N THR A 59 -5.31 6.81 -7.89
CA THR A 59 -5.74 5.62 -8.62
C THR A 59 -7.12 5.13 -8.17
N PHE A 60 -7.41 5.15 -6.88
CA PHE A 60 -8.75 4.81 -6.37
C PHE A 60 -9.83 5.80 -6.83
N GLU A 61 -9.56 7.11 -6.80
CA GLU A 61 -10.48 8.14 -7.28
C GLU A 61 -10.82 7.95 -8.77
N LEU A 62 -9.80 7.68 -9.59
CA LEU A 62 -9.95 7.39 -11.01
C LEU A 62 -10.79 6.12 -11.26
N LEU A 63 -10.52 5.05 -10.50
CA LEU A 63 -11.24 3.77 -10.63
C LEU A 63 -12.70 3.83 -10.18
N THR A 64 -13.04 4.77 -9.29
CA THR A 64 -14.40 4.98 -8.76
C THR A 64 -15.15 6.12 -9.48
N SER A 65 -14.49 6.84 -10.38
CA SER A 65 -15.08 7.88 -11.22
C SER A 65 -16.23 7.34 -12.09
N SER A 66 -17.22 8.19 -12.37
CA SER A 66 -18.26 7.91 -13.36
C SER A 66 -17.82 8.15 -14.82
N ASN A 67 -16.60 8.68 -15.02
CA ASN A 67 -16.05 9.03 -16.33
C ASN A 67 -15.22 7.88 -16.90
N ILE A 68 -15.60 7.36 -18.06
CA ILE A 68 -14.97 6.16 -18.66
C ILE A 68 -13.46 6.34 -18.92
N PRO A 69 -13.01 7.44 -19.56
CA PRO A 69 -11.58 7.78 -19.64
C PRO A 69 -10.83 7.69 -18.31
N ASP A 70 -11.38 8.22 -17.22
CA ASP A 70 -10.73 8.21 -15.90
C ASP A 70 -10.60 6.78 -15.38
N ILE A 71 -11.63 5.95 -15.54
CA ILE A 71 -11.58 4.53 -15.17
C ILE A 71 -10.50 3.79 -15.96
N ILE A 72 -10.34 4.09 -17.26
CA ILE A 72 -9.29 3.48 -18.10
C ILE A 72 -7.89 3.90 -17.60
N SER A 73 -7.69 5.18 -17.31
CA SER A 73 -6.46 5.71 -16.72
C SER A 73 -6.16 5.06 -15.38
N GLY A 74 -7.14 5.01 -14.47
CA GLY A 74 -7.01 4.36 -13.16
C GLY A 74 -6.62 2.88 -13.26
N ARG A 75 -7.15 2.15 -14.26
CA ARG A 75 -6.75 0.75 -14.51
C ARG A 75 -5.30 0.62 -14.98
N SER A 76 -4.79 1.60 -15.73
CA SER A 76 -3.38 1.63 -16.15
C SER A 76 -2.48 1.98 -14.97
N ASN A 77 -2.86 2.99 -14.19
CA ASN A 77 -2.14 3.43 -13.01
C ASN A 77 -2.05 2.30 -11.97
N ALA A 78 -3.13 1.57 -11.70
CA ALA A 78 -3.11 0.44 -10.77
C ALA A 78 -2.04 -0.62 -11.11
N VAL A 79 -1.75 -0.84 -12.39
CA VAL A 79 -0.68 -1.77 -12.81
C VAL A 79 0.70 -1.12 -12.64
N GLN A 80 0.84 0.16 -13.00
CA GLN A 80 2.11 0.88 -12.83
C GLN A 80 2.49 1.13 -11.37
N ASP A 81 1.51 1.45 -10.52
CA ASP A 81 1.66 1.61 -9.08
C ASP A 81 2.17 0.32 -8.47
N TYR A 82 1.64 -0.84 -8.86
CA TYR A 82 2.16 -2.12 -8.41
C TYR A 82 3.64 -2.34 -8.80
N VAL A 83 3.99 -2.05 -10.05
CA VAL A 83 5.38 -2.22 -10.54
C VAL A 83 6.35 -1.24 -9.86
N SER A 84 5.93 0.00 -9.64
CA SER A 84 6.79 1.08 -9.14
C SER A 84 6.89 1.14 -7.62
N ILE A 85 5.80 0.85 -6.90
CA ILE A 85 5.74 0.86 -5.43
C ILE A 85 6.17 -0.51 -4.87
N GLY A 86 6.00 -1.57 -5.67
CA GLY A 86 6.26 -2.93 -5.26
C GLY A 86 5.25 -3.44 -4.23
N ASN A 87 5.33 -4.72 -3.89
CA ASN A 87 4.49 -5.39 -2.89
C ASN A 87 4.64 -4.85 -1.45
N GLN A 88 5.45 -3.82 -1.24
CA GLN A 88 5.96 -3.41 0.06
C GLN A 88 5.12 -2.30 0.66
N LEU A 89 4.88 -1.21 -0.08
CA LEU A 89 3.95 -0.16 0.35
C LEU A 89 2.51 -0.38 -0.14
N HIS A 90 2.34 -1.17 -1.20
CA HIS A 90 1.07 -1.29 -1.90
C HIS A 90 -0.06 -1.89 -1.03
N VAL A 91 0.27 -2.77 -0.08
CA VAL A 91 -0.72 -3.30 0.87
C VAL A 91 -1.19 -2.22 1.85
N PHE A 92 -0.27 -1.42 2.41
CA PHE A 92 -0.59 -0.35 3.37
C PHE A 92 -1.37 0.77 2.70
N SER A 93 -0.88 1.27 1.57
CA SER A 93 -1.54 2.35 0.85
C SER A 93 -2.92 1.94 0.34
N LYS A 94 -3.13 0.67 -0.06
CA LYS A 94 -4.47 0.17 -0.43
C LYS A 94 -5.40 0.06 0.78
N GLU A 95 -4.88 -0.37 1.93
CA GLU A 95 -5.69 -0.54 3.15
C GLU A 95 -6.11 0.83 3.72
N GLN A 96 -5.22 1.81 3.71
CA GLN A 96 -5.55 3.19 4.09
C GLN A 96 -6.52 3.83 3.10
N ALA A 97 -6.30 3.69 1.79
CA ALA A 97 -7.20 4.27 0.78
C ALA A 97 -8.60 3.61 0.81
N ARG A 98 -8.66 2.29 1.08
CA ARG A 98 -9.92 1.58 1.32
C ARG A 98 -10.68 2.21 2.49
N HIS A 99 -9.99 2.48 3.60
CA HIS A 99 -10.58 3.09 4.78
C HIS A 99 -11.10 4.49 4.49
N GLU A 100 -10.29 5.36 3.86
CA GLU A 100 -10.68 6.74 3.54
C GLU A 100 -11.89 6.82 2.60
N LEU A 101 -12.02 5.88 1.67
CA LEU A 101 -13.11 5.82 0.71
C LEU A 101 -14.29 4.97 1.18
N ASN A 102 -14.27 4.45 2.42
CA ASN A 102 -15.30 3.57 2.98
C ASN A 102 -15.63 2.37 2.07
N LEU A 103 -14.63 1.80 1.43
CA LEU A 103 -14.82 0.67 0.51
C LEU A 103 -14.74 -0.67 1.24
N SER A 104 -15.53 -1.63 0.78
CA SER A 104 -15.41 -3.02 1.22
C SER A 104 -14.16 -3.68 0.63
N ASN A 105 -13.67 -4.74 1.26
CA ASN A 105 -12.58 -5.55 0.68
C ASN A 105 -12.95 -6.13 -0.70
N GLU A 106 -14.22 -6.45 -0.91
CA GLU A 106 -14.75 -6.96 -2.19
C GLU A 106 -14.73 -5.88 -3.27
N ASP A 107 -15.04 -4.63 -2.92
CA ASP A 107 -14.92 -3.48 -3.83
C ASP A 107 -13.48 -3.24 -4.22
N VAL A 108 -12.54 -3.25 -3.26
CA VAL A 108 -11.12 -3.11 -3.55
C VAL A 108 -10.63 -4.23 -4.46
N ALA A 109 -11.02 -5.48 -4.19
CA ALA A 109 -10.65 -6.63 -5.01
C ALA A 109 -11.20 -6.51 -6.44
N ARG A 110 -12.39 -5.93 -6.61
CA ARG A 110 -12.99 -5.66 -7.93
C ARG A 110 -12.28 -4.53 -8.68
N LEU A 111 -12.03 -3.40 -8.00
CA LEU A 111 -11.37 -2.23 -8.57
C LEU A 111 -9.94 -2.55 -9.01
N PHE A 112 -9.22 -3.31 -8.18
CA PHE A 112 -7.86 -3.78 -8.44
C PHE A 112 -7.85 -5.21 -8.99
N SER A 113 -8.86 -5.66 -9.73
CA SER A 113 -8.97 -7.06 -10.20
C SER A 113 -7.78 -7.58 -11.03
N LYS A 114 -6.95 -6.69 -11.59
CA LYS A 114 -5.69 -7.02 -12.29
C LYS A 114 -4.48 -7.19 -11.34
N VAL A 115 -4.62 -6.77 -10.09
CA VAL A 115 -3.60 -6.77 -9.04
C VAL A 115 -4.19 -7.38 -7.76
N GLU A 116 -3.83 -8.63 -7.46
CA GLU A 116 -4.18 -9.30 -6.21
C GLU A 116 -3.77 -8.52 -4.94
N LEU A 117 -4.44 -8.84 -3.84
CA LEU A 117 -4.01 -8.39 -2.51
C LEU A 117 -2.63 -9.00 -2.22
N GLY A 118 -1.59 -8.18 -2.27
CA GLY A 118 -0.20 -8.61 -2.06
C GLY A 118 0.58 -9.01 -3.32
N GLY A 119 0.04 -8.85 -4.54
CA GLY A 119 0.73 -9.28 -5.77
C GLY A 119 -0.05 -8.98 -7.06
N ALA A 120 0.54 -9.19 -8.24
CA ALA A 120 -0.20 -9.14 -9.49
C ALA A 120 -0.93 -10.47 -9.76
N LYS A 121 -2.19 -10.43 -10.20
CA LYS A 121 -3.01 -11.64 -10.48
C LYS A 121 -2.64 -12.34 -11.80
N TYR A 122 -1.91 -11.65 -12.67
CA TYR A 122 -1.52 -12.14 -13.99
C TYR A 122 0.00 -12.01 -14.20
N CYS A 123 0.74 -13.03 -13.73
CA CYS A 123 2.06 -13.33 -14.27
C CYS A 123 1.86 -13.86 -15.69
N THR A 124 2.09 -13.06 -16.72
CA THR A 124 2.23 -13.58 -18.09
C THR A 124 3.60 -14.24 -18.24
N LYS A 125 3.68 -15.29 -19.09
CA LYS A 125 4.90 -16.08 -19.36
C LYS A 125 6.16 -15.26 -19.68
N GLU A 126 6.02 -13.99 -20.03
CA GLU A 126 7.07 -13.09 -20.48
C GLU A 126 7.75 -12.30 -19.35
N ASP A 127 7.17 -12.25 -18.14
CA ASP A 127 7.77 -11.49 -17.02
C ASP A 127 7.58 -12.18 -15.67
N PRO A 128 8.44 -13.15 -15.33
CA PRO A 128 8.40 -13.85 -14.06
C PRO A 128 9.36 -13.15 -13.09
N GLN A 129 8.86 -12.35 -12.15
CA GLN A 129 9.72 -11.89 -11.06
C GLN A 129 9.50 -12.67 -9.77
N GLN A 130 10.65 -13.18 -9.32
CA GLN A 130 10.97 -14.01 -8.19
C GLN A 130 10.43 -13.41 -6.87
N LEU A 131 9.91 -14.33 -6.05
CA LEU A 131 9.52 -14.13 -4.64
C LEU A 131 10.62 -13.43 -3.84
#